data_AF-A0A4R4PHR4-F1
#
_entry.id   AF-A0A4R4PHR4-F1
#
_cell.length_a   1.000
_cell.length_b   1.000
_cell.length_c   1.000
_cell.angle_alpha   90.00
_cell.angle_beta   90.00
_cell.angle_gamma   90.00
#
_symmetry.space_group_name_H-M   'P 1'
#
loop_
_entity.id
_entity.type
_entity.pdbx_description
1 polymer ?
#
loop_
_entity_poly.entity_id
_entity_poly.type
_entity_poly.pdbx_seq_one_letter_code
_entity_poly.pdbx_strand_id
1 'polypeptide(L)'
;MDSWRDTASEEAQEALDDLFEAALELAEMQVAKQGGFNPFAVTVTAEGVASVEMTYEEPDISRIFDVLWDGLRAQRDEVAAVAVVADVRIDEDGWTDGIRVEAEHREGIALEIVAPYRRRRLRRSVELGEFGLSEGQRRVW
;
A
#
# COMPACT_ATOMS: atom_id res chain seq x y z
N MET A 1 -19.72 -7.59 -1.47
CA MET A 1 -20.20 -6.38 -2.15
C MET A 1 -19.47 -5.25 -1.48
N ASP A 2 -18.36 -4.87 -2.08
CA ASP A 2 -17.44 -3.86 -1.55
C ASP A 2 -18.13 -2.51 -1.59
N SER A 3 -18.73 -2.11 -0.47
CA SER A 3 -19.58 -0.92 -0.33
C SER A 3 -18.92 0.36 -0.85
N TRP A 4 -17.60 0.41 -0.93
CA TRP A 4 -16.88 1.57 -1.46
C TRP A 4 -17.04 1.68 -2.98
N ARG A 5 -17.08 0.57 -3.73
CA ARG A 5 -17.29 0.58 -5.19
C ARG A 5 -18.68 1.07 -5.57
N ASP A 6 -19.68 0.82 -4.74
CA ASP A 6 -21.04 1.34 -4.98
C ASP A 6 -21.09 2.88 -4.83
N THR A 7 -20.16 3.47 -4.08
CA THR A 7 -20.08 4.92 -3.81
C THR A 7 -19.00 5.66 -4.61
N ALA A 8 -18.05 4.93 -5.17
CA ALA A 8 -16.89 5.46 -5.88
C ALA A 8 -17.20 5.71 -7.35
N SER A 9 -16.69 6.81 -7.92
CA SER A 9 -16.71 7.00 -9.36
C SER A 9 -15.90 5.89 -10.08
N GLU A 10 -16.16 5.69 -11.38
CA GLU A 10 -15.38 4.74 -12.19
C GLU A 10 -13.88 5.12 -12.19
N GLU A 11 -13.56 6.42 -12.25
CA GLU A 11 -12.19 6.94 -12.17
C GLU A 11 -11.52 6.59 -10.83
N ALA A 12 -12.26 6.73 -9.72
CA ALA A 12 -11.75 6.39 -8.40
C ALA A 12 -11.53 4.90 -8.22
N GLN A 13 -12.41 4.07 -8.80
CA GLN A 13 -12.25 2.61 -8.78
C GLN A 13 -11.02 2.19 -9.58
N GLU A 14 -10.86 2.69 -10.80
CA GLU A 14 -9.69 2.40 -11.64
C GLU A 14 -8.39 2.85 -10.96
N ALA A 15 -8.35 4.07 -10.43
CA ALA A 15 -7.17 4.59 -9.75
C ALA A 15 -6.80 3.78 -8.50
N LEU A 16 -7.78 3.34 -7.70
CA LEU A 16 -7.52 2.51 -6.53
C LEU A 16 -7.09 1.09 -6.92
N ASP A 17 -7.67 0.51 -7.97
CA ASP A 17 -7.31 -0.81 -8.47
C ASP A 17 -5.87 -0.83 -8.99
N ASP A 18 -5.50 0.14 -9.84
CA ASP A 18 -4.14 0.30 -10.36
C ASP A 18 -3.11 0.53 -9.23
N LEU A 19 -3.51 1.31 -8.23
CA LEU A 19 -2.68 1.60 -7.06
C LEU A 19 -2.43 0.34 -6.23
N PHE A 20 -3.46 -0.49 -5.99
CA PHE A 20 -3.32 -1.75 -5.25
C PHE A 20 -2.48 -2.77 -6.01
N GLU A 21 -2.70 -2.92 -7.32
CA GLU A 21 -1.92 -3.82 -8.16
C GLU A 21 -0.43 -3.43 -8.11
N ALA A 22 -0.10 -2.18 -8.38
CA ALA A 22 1.28 -1.70 -8.35
C ALA A 22 1.91 -1.82 -6.94
N ALA A 23 1.17 -1.49 -5.88
CA ALA A 23 1.64 -1.61 -4.51
C ALA A 23 2.01 -3.05 -4.14
N LEU A 24 1.13 -4.00 -4.48
CA LEU A 24 1.35 -5.42 -4.19
C LEU A 24 2.50 -5.99 -5.03
N GLU A 25 2.54 -5.72 -6.33
CA GLU A 25 3.63 -6.20 -7.20
C GLU A 25 5.01 -5.73 -6.72
N LEU A 26 5.13 -4.46 -6.34
CA LEU A 26 6.38 -3.91 -5.82
C LEU A 26 6.75 -4.53 -4.47
N ALA A 27 5.79 -4.64 -3.55
CA ALA A 27 6.03 -5.26 -2.25
C ALA A 27 6.47 -6.73 -2.40
N GLU A 28 5.79 -7.51 -3.24
CA GLU A 28 6.16 -8.90 -3.55
C GLU A 28 7.58 -8.99 -4.12
N MET A 29 7.93 -8.13 -5.07
CA MET A 29 9.29 -8.07 -5.63
C MET A 29 10.34 -7.78 -4.55
N GLN A 30 10.07 -6.83 -3.65
CA GLN A 30 11.01 -6.49 -2.57
C GLN A 30 11.15 -7.63 -1.56
N VAL A 31 10.03 -8.24 -1.13
CA VAL A 31 10.05 -9.41 -0.24
C VAL A 31 10.79 -10.59 -0.88
N ALA A 32 10.57 -10.85 -2.17
CA ALA A 32 11.25 -11.93 -2.89
C ALA A 32 12.77 -11.72 -2.95
N LYS A 33 13.21 -10.46 -3.13
CA LYS A 33 14.62 -10.09 -3.31
C LYS A 33 15.37 -9.93 -1.98
N GLN A 34 14.78 -9.24 -1.02
CA GLN A 34 15.43 -8.78 0.22
C GLN A 34 14.91 -9.51 1.46
N GLY A 35 13.77 -10.20 1.35
CA GLY A 35 13.12 -10.90 2.46
C GLY A 35 12.19 -10.03 3.29
N GLY A 36 12.01 -8.77 2.94
CA GLY A 36 11.18 -7.75 3.57
C GLY A 36 11.45 -6.40 2.93
N PHE A 37 10.76 -5.35 3.36
CA PHE A 37 10.97 -4.00 2.84
C PHE A 37 10.70 -2.93 3.90
N ASN A 38 11.30 -1.75 3.71
CA ASN A 38 10.91 -0.57 4.46
C ASN A 38 9.66 0.03 3.83
N PRO A 39 8.80 0.74 4.59
CA PRO A 39 7.61 1.34 4.02
C PRO A 39 7.92 2.19 2.79
N PHE A 40 7.00 2.28 1.84
CA PHE A 40 7.14 3.13 0.65
C PHE A 40 5.78 3.67 0.24
N ALA A 41 5.75 4.66 -0.63
CA ALA A 41 4.51 5.23 -1.14
C ALA A 41 4.32 4.94 -2.62
N VAL A 42 3.06 4.79 -3.02
CA VAL A 42 2.63 4.69 -4.42
C VAL A 42 1.59 5.78 -4.65
N THR A 43 1.58 6.41 -5.82
CA THR A 43 0.67 7.50 -6.15
C THR A 43 0.14 7.32 -7.56
N VAL A 44 -1.13 7.66 -7.79
CA VAL A 44 -1.70 7.76 -9.13
C VAL A 44 -1.75 9.22 -9.53
N THR A 45 -1.08 9.56 -10.62
CA THR A 45 -1.03 10.90 -11.21
C THR A 45 -1.76 10.90 -12.56
N ALA A 46 -1.87 12.07 -13.20
CA ALA A 46 -2.34 12.17 -14.59
C ALA A 46 -1.44 11.42 -15.59
N GLU A 47 -0.18 11.13 -15.23
CA GLU A 47 0.77 10.38 -16.05
C GLU A 47 0.72 8.87 -15.78
N GLY A 48 -0.11 8.42 -14.84
CA GLY A 48 -0.24 7.03 -14.41
C GLY A 48 0.31 6.78 -13.00
N VAL A 49 0.54 5.50 -12.69
CA VAL A 49 1.04 5.07 -11.38
C VAL A 49 2.53 5.37 -11.25
N ALA A 50 2.90 6.09 -10.19
CA ALA A 50 4.28 6.36 -9.80
C ALA A 50 4.54 5.77 -8.41
N SER A 51 5.77 5.34 -8.16
CA SER A 51 6.19 4.80 -6.86
C SER A 51 7.35 5.60 -6.31
N VAL A 52 7.27 5.92 -5.02
CA VAL A 52 8.26 6.73 -4.31
C VAL A 52 8.86 5.88 -3.20
N GLU A 53 10.12 5.51 -3.40
CA GLU A 53 10.96 4.92 -2.36
C GLU A 53 11.83 6.02 -1.76
N MET A 54 11.67 6.27 -0.45
CA MET A 54 12.57 7.17 0.27
C MET A 54 13.75 6.37 0.83
N THR A 55 14.95 6.94 0.75
CA THR A 55 16.11 6.41 1.46
C THR A 55 16.04 6.89 2.90
N TYR A 56 15.76 5.98 3.82
CA TYR A 56 15.57 6.30 5.23
C TYR A 56 16.91 6.31 5.98
N GLU A 57 17.34 7.47 6.48
CA GLU A 57 18.39 7.56 7.49
C GLU A 57 17.83 7.34 8.92
N GLU A 58 16.50 7.39 9.07
CA GLU A 58 15.78 7.22 10.33
C GLU A 58 15.46 5.72 10.56
N PRO A 59 15.95 5.08 11.63
CA PRO A 59 15.65 3.67 11.93
C PRO A 59 14.24 3.46 12.51
N ASP A 60 13.53 4.51 12.94
CA ASP A 60 12.18 4.41 13.50
C ASP A 60 11.12 4.32 12.39
N ILE A 61 10.59 3.12 12.18
CA ILE A 61 9.55 2.81 11.17
C ILE A 61 8.30 3.69 11.36
N SER A 62 7.95 4.06 12.59
CA SER A 62 6.77 4.89 12.85
C SER A 62 6.97 6.30 12.27
N ARG A 63 8.19 6.85 12.41
CA ARG A 63 8.54 8.15 11.82
C ARG A 63 8.64 8.09 10.30
N ILE A 64 9.13 6.99 9.75
CA ILE A 64 9.12 6.76 8.30
C ILE A 64 7.69 6.86 7.77
N PHE A 65 6.74 6.26 8.48
CA PHE A 65 5.32 6.28 8.11
C PHE A 65 4.78 7.72 8.09
N ASP A 66 5.04 8.50 9.14
CA ASP A 66 4.60 9.89 9.23
C ASP A 66 5.21 10.76 8.12
N VAL A 67 6.50 10.57 7.82
CA VAL A 67 7.20 11.30 6.74
C VAL A 67 6.62 10.98 5.36
N LEU A 68 6.25 9.71 5.10
CA LEU A 68 5.57 9.32 3.87
C LEU A 68 4.24 10.06 3.74
N TRP A 69 3.41 10.05 4.78
CA TRP A 69 2.12 10.73 4.76
C TRP A 69 2.24 12.25 4.60
N ASP A 70 3.22 12.88 5.25
CA ASP A 70 3.45 14.32 5.09
C ASP A 70 3.94 14.66 3.67
N GLY A 71 4.79 13.82 3.08
CA GLY A 71 5.22 13.97 1.68
C GLY A 71 4.06 13.82 0.68
N LEU A 72 3.13 12.89 0.95
CA LEU A 72 1.92 12.70 0.13
C LEU A 72 0.95 13.87 0.28
N ARG A 73 0.74 14.39 1.51
CA ARG A 73 -0.05 15.60 1.75
C ARG A 73 0.45 16.81 0.98
N ALA A 74 1.78 16.96 0.88
CA ALA A 74 2.38 18.07 0.15
C ALA A 74 2.09 18.03 -1.36
N GLN A 75 1.84 16.83 -1.91
CA GLN A 75 1.58 16.59 -3.34
C GLN A 75 0.10 16.32 -3.64
N ARG A 76 -0.80 16.48 -2.67
CA ARG A 76 -2.22 16.09 -2.77
C ARG A 76 -2.99 16.73 -3.94
N ASP A 77 -2.51 17.86 -4.43
CA ASP A 77 -3.14 18.60 -5.53
C ASP A 77 -2.66 18.08 -6.92
N GLU A 78 -1.65 17.22 -6.94
CA GLU A 78 -1.00 16.65 -8.13
C GLU A 78 -1.34 15.16 -8.35
N VAL A 79 -1.98 14.52 -7.35
CA VAL A 79 -2.27 13.08 -7.32
C VAL A 79 -3.78 12.84 -7.18
N ALA A 80 -4.28 11.78 -7.84
CA ALA A 80 -5.65 11.32 -7.73
C ALA A 80 -5.84 10.33 -6.56
N ALA A 81 -4.86 9.44 -6.39
CA ALA A 81 -4.83 8.43 -5.33
C ALA A 81 -3.43 8.30 -4.75
N VAL A 82 -3.33 7.88 -3.50
CA VAL A 82 -2.06 7.57 -2.84
C VAL A 82 -2.20 6.32 -1.99
N ALA A 83 -1.11 5.57 -1.84
CA ALA A 83 -1.00 4.47 -0.90
C ALA A 83 0.32 4.54 -0.16
N VAL A 84 0.31 4.14 1.11
CA VAL A 84 1.51 3.79 1.86
C VAL A 84 1.50 2.29 2.10
N VAL A 85 2.60 1.64 1.72
CA VAL A 85 2.78 0.20 1.81
C VAL A 85 3.79 -0.11 2.90
N ALA A 86 3.50 -1.06 3.77
CA ALA A 86 4.39 -1.47 4.86
C ALA A 86 4.43 -2.99 5.04
N ASP A 87 5.62 -3.50 5.38
CA ASP A 87 5.82 -4.85 5.86
C ASP A 87 5.42 -4.90 7.35
N VAL A 88 4.38 -5.66 7.68
CA VAL A 88 3.80 -5.73 9.03
C VAL A 88 3.83 -7.15 9.57
N ARG A 89 3.86 -7.26 10.90
CA ARG A 89 3.69 -8.53 11.60
C ARG A 89 2.21 -8.76 11.88
N ILE A 90 1.71 -9.92 11.50
CA ILE A 90 0.33 -10.36 11.74
C ILE A 90 0.34 -11.64 12.56
N ASP A 91 -0.78 -11.91 13.24
CA ASP A 91 -1.02 -13.16 13.97
C ASP A 91 -2.44 -13.64 13.62
N GLU A 92 -2.63 -14.00 12.36
CA GLU A 92 -3.93 -14.41 11.81
C GLU A 92 -3.75 -15.67 10.97
N ASP A 93 -4.61 -16.68 11.17
CA ASP A 93 -4.65 -17.94 10.41
C ASP A 93 -3.28 -18.63 10.17
N GLY A 94 -2.38 -18.49 11.15
CA GLY A 94 -1.02 -19.06 11.11
C GLY A 94 -0.03 -18.31 10.20
N TRP A 95 -0.36 -17.10 9.77
CA TRP A 95 0.55 -16.18 9.09
C TRP A 95 1.27 -15.30 10.11
N THR A 96 2.52 -14.93 9.81
CA THR A 96 3.37 -14.13 10.72
C THR A 96 3.72 -12.76 10.16
N ASP A 97 3.68 -12.62 8.84
CA ASP A 97 4.10 -11.44 8.10
C ASP A 97 3.01 -11.12 7.06
N GLY A 98 2.78 -9.83 6.82
CA GLY A 98 1.76 -9.32 5.92
C GLY A 98 2.20 -8.04 5.23
N ILE A 99 1.70 -7.80 4.03
CA ILE A 99 1.85 -6.52 3.33
C ILE A 99 0.60 -5.71 3.65
N ARG A 100 0.77 -4.58 4.33
CA ARG A 100 -0.32 -3.63 4.59
C ARG A 100 -0.26 -2.51 3.57
N VAL A 101 -1.37 -2.23 2.91
CA VAL A 101 -1.54 -1.11 1.97
C VAL A 101 -2.64 -0.22 2.52
N GLU A 102 -2.27 0.98 2.99
CA GLU A 102 -3.22 2.03 3.36
C GLU A 102 -3.36 2.99 2.18
N ALA A 103 -4.54 3.03 1.55
CA ALA A 103 -4.80 3.79 0.34
C ALA A 103 -5.89 4.85 0.53
N GLU A 104 -5.74 5.98 -0.13
CA GLU A 104 -6.71 7.08 -0.17
C GLU A 104 -6.90 7.60 -1.59
N HIS A 105 -8.13 7.98 -1.91
CA HIS A 105 -8.47 8.69 -3.14
C HIS A 105 -9.01 10.08 -2.82
N ARG A 106 -8.77 11.07 -3.71
CA ARG A 106 -9.23 12.46 -3.56
C ARG A 106 -10.75 12.63 -3.43
N GLU A 107 -11.53 11.67 -3.90
CA GLU A 107 -13.00 11.62 -3.69
C GLU A 107 -13.38 11.24 -2.26
N GLY A 108 -12.40 10.94 -1.42
CA GLY A 108 -12.59 10.66 -0.03
C GLY A 108 -12.80 9.18 0.28
N ILE A 109 -12.31 8.30 -0.57
CA ILE A 109 -12.30 6.88 -0.26
C ILE A 109 -11.00 6.59 0.51
N ALA A 110 -11.09 5.86 1.61
CA ALA A 110 -9.93 5.34 2.34
C ALA A 110 -10.10 3.85 2.55
N LEU A 111 -9.10 3.08 2.17
CA LEU A 111 -9.12 1.63 2.19
C LEU A 111 -7.83 1.11 2.80
N GLU A 112 -7.95 -0.01 3.47
CA GLU A 112 -6.81 -0.73 3.99
C GLU A 112 -6.89 -2.19 3.53
N ILE A 113 -5.82 -2.64 2.88
CA ILE A 113 -5.61 -4.04 2.53
C ILE A 113 -4.51 -4.61 3.40
N VAL A 114 -4.77 -5.78 3.97
CA VAL A 114 -3.73 -6.62 4.58
C VAL A 114 -3.64 -7.91 3.79
N ALA A 115 -2.47 -8.14 3.20
CA ALA A 115 -2.13 -9.31 2.42
C ALA A 115 -1.14 -10.19 3.21
N PRO A 116 -1.59 -11.25 3.88
CA PRO A 116 -0.69 -12.21 4.51
C PRO A 116 0.31 -12.76 3.49
N TYR A 117 1.58 -12.94 3.87
CA TYR A 117 2.55 -13.54 2.97
C TYR A 117 3.51 -14.52 3.65
N ARG A 118 4.03 -15.46 2.87
CA ARG A 118 5.10 -16.38 3.27
C ARG A 118 6.20 -16.40 2.22
N ARG A 119 7.44 -16.33 2.70
CA ARG A 119 8.62 -16.42 1.85
C ARG A 119 8.98 -17.87 1.57
N ARG A 120 9.04 -18.24 0.30
CA ARG A 120 9.60 -19.53 -0.13
C ARG A 120 11.09 -19.38 -0.43
N ARG A 121 11.91 -19.53 0.61
CA ARG A 121 13.38 -19.32 0.55
C ARG A 121 14.08 -20.09 -0.58
N LEU A 122 13.59 -21.27 -0.94
CA LEU A 122 14.17 -22.10 -2.00
C LEU A 122 13.89 -21.61 -3.42
N ARG A 123 12.86 -20.78 -3.64
CA ARG A 123 12.44 -20.31 -4.96
C ARG A 123 12.50 -18.79 -5.16
N ARG A 124 12.93 -18.03 -4.14
CA ARG A 124 12.84 -16.55 -4.14
C ARG A 124 11.46 -16.08 -4.61
N SER A 125 10.41 -16.72 -4.11
CA SER A 125 9.03 -16.39 -4.44
C SER A 125 8.26 -16.10 -3.15
N VAL A 126 7.21 -15.29 -3.29
CA VAL A 126 6.27 -14.97 -2.23
C VAL A 126 4.99 -15.76 -2.47
N GLU A 127 4.39 -16.25 -1.41
CA GLU A 127 3.05 -16.84 -1.42
C GLU A 127 2.15 -15.90 -0.65
N LEU A 128 1.17 -15.30 -1.33
CA LEU A 128 0.16 -14.46 -0.72
C LEU A 128 -1.02 -15.31 -0.21
N GLY A 129 -1.53 -14.96 0.96
CA GLY A 129 -2.76 -15.49 1.53
C GLY A 129 -4.00 -14.76 1.02
N GLU A 130 -5.14 -15.02 1.66
CA GLU A 130 -6.38 -14.29 1.39
C GLU A 130 -6.27 -12.85 1.88
N PHE A 131 -6.66 -11.89 1.04
CA PHE A 131 -6.61 -10.47 1.35
C PHE A 131 -7.77 -10.06 2.27
N GLY A 132 -7.44 -9.38 3.37
CA GLY A 132 -8.42 -8.63 4.15
C GLY A 132 -8.57 -7.23 3.59
N LEU A 133 -9.78 -6.83 3.19
CA LEU A 133 -10.11 -5.45 2.84
C LEU A 133 -10.96 -4.84 3.96
N SER A 134 -10.58 -3.64 4.40
CA SER A 134 -11.28 -2.87 5.43
C SER A 134 -11.31 -1.38 5.10
N GLU A 135 -12.13 -0.63 5.84
CA GLU A 135 -12.16 0.83 5.76
C GLU A 135 -10.86 1.40 6.35
N GLY A 136 -10.17 2.23 5.56
CA GLY A 136 -8.91 2.85 5.97
C GLY A 136 -9.11 4.16 6.73
N GLN A 137 -8.01 4.73 7.20
CA GLN A 137 -8.00 6.07 7.80
C GLN A 137 -7.62 7.10 6.75
N ARG A 138 -8.37 8.20 6.68
CA ARG A 138 -7.96 9.38 5.92
C ARG A 138 -6.89 10.18 6.65
N ARG A 139 -5.82 10.45 5.93
CA ARG A 139 -4.65 11.21 6.36
C ARG A 139 -4.34 12.31 5.36
N VAL A 140 -4.54 12.13 4.06
CA VAL A 140 -4.24 13.15 3.04
C VAL A 140 -5.41 14.11 2.79
N TRP A 141 -6.63 13.57 2.66
CA TRP A 141 -7.84 14.37 2.31
C TRP A 141 -8.94 14.35 3.37
#